data_AF-A0A452Z0S1-F1
#
_entry.id   AF-A0A452Z0S1-F1
#
_cell.length_a   1.000
_cell.length_b   1.000
_cell.length_c   1.000
_cell.angle_alpha   90.00
_cell.angle_beta   90.00
_cell.angle_gamma   90.00
#
_symmetry.space_group_name_H-M   'P 1'
#
loop_
_entity.id
_entity.type
_entity.pdbx_description
1 polymer ?
#
loop_
_entity_poly.entity_id
_entity_poly.type
_entity_poly.pdbx_seq_one_letter_code
_entity_poly.pdbx_strand_id
1 'polypeptide(L)'
;PKPGLTIHSWKARSKAVLTELKSFNADLMCIQELDEYETFYRKNMESTGYSSIYVQRSGDKRDGCGIFYKPKSVELLQKEVIHYNDLVWKHVILMIM
;
A
#
# COMPACT_ATOMS: atom_id res chain seq x y z
N PRO A 1 -10.29 29.07 1.99
CA PRO A 1 -9.44 28.16 1.19
C PRO A 1 -8.10 28.83 0.84
N LYS A 2 -6.96 28.26 1.27
CA LYS A 2 -5.63 28.81 0.92
C LYS A 2 -5.35 28.54 -0.57
N PRO A 3 -4.84 29.51 -1.35
CA PRO A 3 -4.50 29.27 -2.75
C PRO A 3 -3.37 28.23 -2.80
N GLY A 4 -3.59 27.09 -3.48
CA GLY A 4 -2.55 26.09 -3.74
C GLY A 4 -2.77 24.67 -3.18
N LEU A 5 -3.78 24.43 -2.34
CA LEU A 5 -4.18 23.06 -1.96
C LEU A 5 -5.61 22.78 -2.46
N THR A 6 -5.71 22.21 -3.65
CA THR A 6 -6.95 21.57 -4.10
C THR A 6 -7.04 20.17 -3.47
N ILE A 7 -8.25 19.70 -3.19
CA ILE A 7 -8.49 18.36 -2.64
C ILE A 7 -7.91 17.25 -3.52
N HIS A 8 -7.71 17.50 -4.82
CA HIS A 8 -7.13 16.54 -5.76
C HIS A 8 -5.61 16.42 -5.66
N SER A 9 -4.93 17.39 -5.04
CA SER A 9 -3.47 17.35 -4.88
C SER A 9 -3.03 16.15 -4.06
N TRP A 10 -1.98 15.45 -4.49
CA TRP A 10 -1.41 14.31 -3.77
C TRP A 10 -1.14 14.63 -2.31
N LYS A 11 -0.52 15.78 -2.03
CA LYS A 11 -0.16 16.22 -0.69
C LYS A 11 -1.36 16.36 0.26
N ALA A 12 -2.52 16.74 -0.26
CA ALA A 12 -3.74 16.84 0.55
C ALA A 12 -4.38 15.44 0.73
N ARG A 13 -4.52 14.68 -0.36
CA ARG A 13 -5.13 13.35 -0.34
C ARG A 13 -4.35 12.35 0.49
N SER A 14 -3.03 12.30 0.34
CA SER A 14 -2.18 11.32 1.05
C SER A 14 -2.28 11.49 2.56
N LYS A 15 -2.39 12.74 3.05
CA LYS A 15 -2.63 13.02 4.47
C LYS A 15 -4.00 12.55 4.94
N ALA A 16 -5.06 12.85 4.17
CA ALA A 16 -6.41 12.42 4.52
C ALA A 16 -6.54 10.88 4.52
N VAL A 17 -6.00 10.22 3.50
CA VAL A 17 -5.94 8.75 3.41
C VAL A 17 -5.14 8.18 4.57
N LEU A 18 -3.97 8.71 4.88
CA LEU A 18 -3.16 8.24 6.01
C LEU A 18 -3.90 8.37 7.34
N THR A 19 -4.62 9.47 7.56
CA THR A 19 -5.47 9.64 8.74
C THR A 19 -6.53 8.55 8.82
N GLU A 20 -7.19 8.23 7.72
CA GLU A 20 -8.21 7.18 7.65
C GLU A 20 -7.61 5.78 7.88
N LEU A 21 -6.48 5.46 7.25
CA LEU A 21 -5.78 4.19 7.46
C LEU A 21 -5.40 3.99 8.94
N LYS A 22 -4.99 5.06 9.62
CA LYS A 22 -4.68 5.02 11.06
C LYS A 22 -5.92 4.89 11.93
N SER A 23 -7.04 5.52 11.55
CA SER A 23 -8.28 5.51 12.33
C SER A 23 -8.89 4.11 12.42
N PHE A 24 -8.73 3.28 11.39
CA PHE A 24 -9.18 1.89 11.43
C PHE A 24 -8.55 1.09 12.56
N ASN A 25 -7.32 1.41 12.96
CA ASN A 25 -6.56 0.64 13.95
C ASN A 25 -6.60 -0.87 13.69
N ALA A 26 -6.69 -1.28 12.42
CA ALA A 26 -6.80 -2.68 12.02
C ALA A 26 -5.49 -3.43 12.29
N ASP A 27 -5.55 -4.72 12.60
CA ASP A 27 -4.32 -5.49 12.82
C ASP A 27 -3.60 -5.85 11.50
N LEU A 28 -4.35 -5.86 10.39
CA LEU A 28 -3.89 -6.16 9.04
C LEU A 28 -4.67 -5.30 8.04
N MET A 29 -4.00 -4.69 7.07
CA MET A 29 -4.60 -3.91 5.99
C MET A 29 -3.91 -4.18 4.66
N CYS A 30 -4.70 -4.43 3.62
CA CYS A 30 -4.22 -4.60 2.23
C CYS A 30 -4.62 -3.38 1.40
N ILE A 31 -3.64 -2.68 0.84
CA ILE A 31 -3.84 -1.40 0.14
C ILE A 31 -3.38 -1.53 -1.31
N GLN A 32 -4.21 -1.04 -2.23
CA GLN A 32 -3.94 -0.97 -3.68
C GLN A 32 -3.69 0.49 -4.10
N GLU A 33 -3.14 0.68 -5.31
CA GLU A 33 -2.77 2.01 -5.85
C GLU A 33 -1.82 2.80 -4.94
N LEU A 34 -0.92 2.10 -4.26
CA LEU A 34 -0.04 2.68 -3.26
C LEU A 34 1.20 3.30 -3.92
N ASP A 35 1.14 4.59 -4.25
CA ASP A 35 2.28 5.41 -4.70
C ASP A 35 3.03 6.04 -3.48
N GLU A 36 4.26 6.49 -3.67
CA GLU A 36 5.11 7.14 -2.65
C GLU A 36 5.23 6.30 -1.34
N TYR A 37 5.29 4.97 -1.48
CA TYR A 37 5.39 4.05 -0.33
C TYR A 37 6.61 4.36 0.54
N GLU A 38 7.81 4.41 -0.06
CA GLU A 38 9.07 4.60 0.66
C GLU A 38 9.21 5.98 1.31
N THR A 39 8.75 7.00 0.60
CA THR A 39 8.90 8.42 0.97
C THR A 39 7.81 8.87 1.95
N PHE A 40 6.61 8.29 1.88
CA PHE A 40 5.45 8.70 2.68
C PHE A 40 4.87 7.58 3.54
N TYR A 41 4.28 6.53 2.96
CA TYR A 41 3.44 5.60 3.73
C TYR A 41 4.22 4.73 4.71
N ARG A 42 5.37 4.17 4.31
CA ARG A 42 6.17 3.25 5.15
C ARG A 42 6.49 3.89 6.50
N LYS A 43 7.21 5.01 6.48
CA LYS A 43 7.64 5.72 7.71
C LYS A 43 6.47 6.21 8.55
N ASN A 44 5.38 6.65 7.91
CA ASN A 44 4.22 7.17 8.63
C ASN A 44 3.38 6.09 9.31
N MET A 45 3.35 4.87 8.77
CA MET A 45 2.65 3.73 9.37
C MET A 45 3.54 3.02 10.40
N GLU A 46 4.84 2.94 10.14
CA GLU A 46 5.85 2.41 11.08
C GLU A 46 5.88 3.20 12.38
N SER A 47 5.77 4.53 12.33
CA SER A 47 5.66 5.37 13.53
C SER A 47 4.41 5.11 14.37
N THR A 48 3.44 4.36 13.84
CA THR A 48 2.23 3.91 14.55
C THR A 48 2.25 2.43 14.91
N GLY A 49 3.39 1.77 14.79
CA GLY A 49 3.59 0.38 15.23
C GLY A 49 3.25 -0.69 14.18
N TYR A 50 3.07 -0.30 12.91
CA TYR A 50 2.89 -1.24 11.81
C TYR A 50 4.24 -1.62 11.18
N SER A 51 4.42 -2.90 10.89
CA SER A 51 5.35 -3.35 9.86
C SER A 51 4.60 -3.42 8.52
N SER A 52 5.35 -3.48 7.41
CA SER A 52 4.73 -3.54 6.10
C SER A 52 5.55 -4.22 5.03
N ILE A 53 4.85 -4.71 4.02
CA ILE A 53 5.40 -5.27 2.79
C ILE A 53 4.83 -4.45 1.64
N TYR A 54 5.67 -4.15 0.65
CA TYR A 54 5.26 -3.50 -0.59
C TYR A 54 5.75 -4.29 -1.81
N VAL A 55 4.94 -4.23 -2.86
CA VAL A 55 5.27 -4.71 -4.20
C VAL A 55 4.84 -3.63 -5.18
N GLN A 56 5.81 -3.05 -5.88
CA GLN A 56 5.54 -2.13 -6.98
C GLN A 56 4.95 -2.89 -8.16
N ARG A 57 3.95 -2.29 -8.82
CA ARG A 57 3.40 -2.85 -10.05
C ARG A 57 4.48 -2.88 -11.13
N SER A 58 4.55 -3.97 -11.88
CA SER A 58 5.53 -4.13 -12.97
C SER A 58 5.42 -3.03 -14.03
N GLY A 59 6.54 -2.75 -14.72
CA GLY A 59 6.67 -1.68 -15.70
C GLY A 59 7.00 -0.32 -15.05
N ASP A 60 6.86 0.77 -15.81
CA ASP A 60 7.18 2.14 -15.35
C ASP A 60 6.09 2.77 -14.47
N LYS A 61 5.29 1.94 -13.79
CA LYS A 61 4.21 2.40 -12.91
C LYS A 61 4.77 2.66 -11.52
N ARG A 62 4.45 3.82 -10.94
CA ARG A 62 4.97 4.22 -9.62
C ARG A 62 4.21 3.59 -8.45
N ASP A 63 2.95 3.23 -8.68
CA ASP A 63 2.09 2.61 -7.70
C ASP A 63 2.30 1.09 -7.59
N GLY A 64 1.79 0.53 -6.51
CA GLY A 64 1.81 -0.90 -6.25
C GLY A 64 0.75 -1.30 -5.24
N CYS A 65 0.97 -2.42 -4.57
CA CYS A 65 0.16 -2.84 -3.43
C CYS A 65 1.03 -3.05 -2.20
N GLY A 66 0.43 -2.84 -1.03
CA GLY A 66 1.10 -3.02 0.25
C GLY A 66 0.21 -3.72 1.27
N ILE A 67 0.86 -4.46 2.16
CA ILE A 67 0.24 -5.06 3.34
C ILE A 67 0.86 -4.40 4.56
N PHE A 68 0.04 -3.78 5.41
CA PHE A 68 0.43 -3.21 6.69
C PHE A 68 -0.11 -4.10 7.81
N TYR A 69 0.72 -4.45 8.79
CA TYR A 69 0.32 -5.34 9.87
C TYR A 69 0.99 -4.97 11.19
N LYS A 70 0.33 -5.25 12.31
CA LYS A 70 0.91 -5.06 13.65
C LYS A 70 1.69 -6.32 14.06
N PRO A 71 3.01 -6.22 14.34
CA PRO A 71 3.81 -7.38 14.74
C PRO A 71 3.36 -8.07 16.03
N LYS A 72 2.55 -7.38 16.85
CA LYS A 72 1.97 -7.96 18.07
C LYS A 72 0.80 -8.92 17.79
N SER A 73 0.19 -8.81 16.61
CA SER A 73 -1.01 -9.57 16.23
C SER A 73 -0.70 -10.66 15.22
N VAL A 74 0.26 -10.42 14.31
CA VAL A 74 0.69 -11.39 13.28
C VAL A 74 2.19 -11.33 13.05
N GLU A 75 2.76 -12.46 12.65
CA GLU A 75 4.17 -12.59 12.25
C GLU A 75 4.26 -12.86 10.74
N LEU A 76 5.19 -12.19 10.07
CA LEU A 76 5.49 -12.46 8.67
C LEU A 76 6.42 -13.68 8.56
N LEU A 77 5.86 -14.83 8.19
CA LEU A 77 6.64 -16.06 7.98
C LEU A 77 7.24 -16.14 6.57
N GLN A 78 6.48 -15.74 5.55
CA GLN A 78 6.88 -15.85 4.16
C GLN A 78 6.23 -14.75 3.30
N LYS A 79 6.94 -14.30 2.28
CA LYS A 79 6.45 -13.40 1.23
C LYS A 79 6.63 -14.07 -0.12
N GLU A 80 5.53 -14.21 -0.88
CA GLU A 80 5.55 -14.60 -2.28
C GLU A 80 4.99 -13.45 -3.12
N VAL A 81 5.65 -13.16 -4.25
CA VAL A 81 5.25 -12.07 -5.16
C VAL A 81 4.81 -12.68 -6.47
N ILE A 82 3.59 -12.35 -6.88
CA ILE A 82 3.02 -12.80 -8.15
C ILE A 82 3.05 -11.65 -9.15
N HIS A 83 3.92 -11.75 -10.15
CA HIS A 83 3.90 -10.89 -11.31
C HIS A 83 3.14 -11.60 -12.43
N TYR A 84 1.87 -11.24 -12.63
CA TYR A 84 0.99 -11.92 -13.59
C TYR A 84 1.55 -11.95 -15.02
N ASN A 85 2.29 -10.93 -15.45
CA ASN A 85 2.94 -10.89 -16.75
C ASN A 85 3.98 -12.00 -16.93
N ASP A 86 4.57 -12.49 -15.84
CA ASP A 86 5.54 -13.59 -15.86
C ASP A 86 4.84 -14.97 -15.84
N LEU A 87 3.55 -14.98 -15.47
CA LEU A 87 2.72 -16.20 -15.39
C LEU A 87 1.93 -16.51 -16.68
N VAL A 88 1.91 -15.60 -17.65
CA VAL A 88 1.10 -15.71 -18.89
C VAL A 88 1.44 -16.96 -19.72
N TRP A 89 2.61 -17.58 -19.49
CA TRP A 89 2.98 -18.84 -20.15
C TRP A 89 2.45 -20.12 -19.48
N LYS A 90 1.75 -20.04 -18.34
CA LYS A 90 1.32 -21.26 -17.63
C LYS A 90 -0.17 -21.37 -17.28
N HIS A 91 -0.90 -20.32 -16.91
CA HIS A 91 -2.32 -20.47 -16.54
C HIS A 91 -3.15 -19.20 -16.79
N VAL A 92 -4.40 -19.37 -17.25
CA VAL A 92 -5.43 -18.32 -17.28
C VAL A 92 -5.77 -17.96 -15.83
N ILE A 93 -5.40 -16.76 -15.39
CA ILE A 93 -5.71 -16.28 -14.04
C ILE A 93 -6.92 -15.34 -14.12
N LEU A 94 -8.05 -15.82 -13.60
CA LEU A 94 -9.25 -15.02 -13.35
C LEU A 94 -9.04 -14.26 -12.03
N MET A 95 -8.88 -12.94 -12.11
CA MET A 95 -8.88 -12.07 -10.92
C MET A 95 -10.30 -11.51 -10.75
N ILE A 96 -11.03 -11.98 -9.74
CA ILE A 96 -12.24 -11.28 -9.27
C ILE A 96 -11.73 -10.18 -8.33
N MET A 97 -11.92 -8.92 -8.75
CA MET A 97 -11.97 -7.78 -7.84
C MET A 97 -13.41 -7.62 -7.32
#